data_AF-A0A522UZQ8-F1
#
_entry.id   AF-A0A522UZQ8-F1
#
_cell.length_a   1.000
_cell.length_b   1.000
_cell.length_c   1.000
_cell.angle_alpha   90.00
_cell.angle_beta   90.00
_cell.angle_gamma   90.00
#
_symmetry.space_group_name_H-M   'P 1'
#
loop_
_entity.id
_entity.type
_entity.pdbx_description
1 polymer ?
#
loop_
_entity_poly.entity_id
_entity_poly.type
_entity_poly.pdbx_seq_one_letter_code
_entity_poly.pdbx_strand_id
1 'polypeptide(L)'
;MNWIVMALALSALLLQRRRPDITQTLLLGGTGYFAFTQVRYMPFFLIAAIPVISRAFSAQNLLVPVRALVLIAALTAAAFFAVDERGNISSATSGQWIHSANFPVSAADFIQANRLTGNMYNYYAWGGYLIWRLFPEQKVFIDGRALSEHVYRLNLAIDAAASRVTGGLPFWKAALNHYSVNFIVTRTSHLDGKAMPLVTALLNDRDWVPVFLEAEAVIFVRDIPANYPVTSRYSIPKESVRSGVAQYSVR
;
A
#
# COMPACT_ATOMS: atom_id res chain seq x y z
N MET A 1 -15.05 5.96 9.46
CA MET A 1 -14.41 5.56 10.72
C MET A 1 -14.12 6.74 11.66
N ASN A 2 -13.28 7.68 11.23
CA ASN A 2 -12.58 8.64 12.10
C ASN A 2 -13.48 9.69 12.78
N TRP A 3 -14.56 10.08 12.11
CA TRP A 3 -15.42 11.18 12.53
C TRP A 3 -16.33 10.81 13.70
N ILE A 4 -16.72 9.54 13.84
CA ILE A 4 -17.67 9.10 14.88
C ILE A 4 -17.00 9.13 16.26
N VAL A 5 -15.79 8.59 16.38
CA VAL A 5 -15.07 8.58 17.66
C VAL A 5 -14.67 9.99 18.09
N MET A 6 -14.32 10.83 17.12
CA MET A 6 -14.00 12.22 17.35
C MET A 6 -15.24 13.05 17.71
N ALA A 7 -16.38 12.80 17.06
CA ALA A 7 -17.66 13.39 17.44
C ALA A 7 -18.10 12.94 18.84
N LEU A 8 -17.88 11.68 19.21
CA LEU A 8 -18.15 11.16 20.56
C LEU A 8 -17.24 11.80 21.62
N ALA A 9 -15.94 11.98 21.33
CA ALA A 9 -15.01 12.63 22.22
C ALA A 9 -15.29 14.14 22.38
N LEU A 10 -15.63 14.84 21.29
CA LEU A 10 -16.01 16.25 21.29
C LEU A 10 -17.37 16.46 21.99
N SER A 11 -18.35 15.59 21.76
CA SER A 11 -19.64 15.67 22.47
C SER A 11 -19.49 15.33 23.96
N ALA A 12 -18.61 14.40 24.33
CA ALA A 12 -18.29 14.14 25.75
C ALA A 12 -17.64 15.35 26.45
N LEU A 13 -16.78 16.10 25.75
CA LEU A 13 -16.23 17.38 26.22
C LEU A 13 -17.32 18.45 26.38
N LEU A 14 -18.23 18.58 25.41
CA LEU A 14 -19.32 19.56 25.42
C LEU A 14 -20.38 19.24 26.50
N LEU A 15 -20.57 17.97 26.84
CA LEU A 15 -21.47 17.51 27.91
C LEU A 15 -20.87 17.71 29.32
N GLN A 16 -19.59 18.06 29.42
CA GLN A 16 -18.92 18.25 30.70
C GLN A 16 -19.22 19.64 31.27
N ARG A 17 -20.11 19.71 32.27
CA ARG A 17 -20.53 20.94 32.96
C ARG A 17 -19.46 21.61 33.84
N ARG A 18 -18.28 21.00 34.03
CA ARG A 18 -17.16 21.56 34.80
C ARG A 18 -16.16 22.23 33.87
N ARG A 19 -15.46 23.28 34.34
CA ARG A 19 -14.41 23.94 33.55
C ARG A 19 -13.42 22.89 33.03
N PRO A 20 -13.18 22.84 31.71
CA PRO A 20 -12.27 21.86 31.15
C PRO A 20 -10.86 22.15 31.67
N ASP A 21 -10.19 21.10 32.13
CA ASP A 21 -8.78 21.16 32.51
C ASP A 21 -7.96 21.56 31.27
N ILE A 22 -7.06 22.53 31.44
CA ILE A 22 -6.22 23.03 30.35
C ILE A 22 -5.38 21.89 29.74
N THR A 23 -4.94 20.95 30.58
CA THR A 23 -4.17 19.78 30.16
C THR A 23 -5.00 18.88 29.23
N GLN A 24 -6.25 18.62 29.60
CA GLN A 24 -7.17 17.80 28.78
C GLN A 24 -7.54 18.50 27.48
N THR A 25 -7.75 19.81 27.54
CA THR A 25 -8.07 20.63 26.37
C THR A 25 -6.91 20.62 25.37
N LEU A 26 -5.69 20.80 25.86
CA LEU A 26 -4.48 20.75 25.02
C LEU A 26 -4.21 19.35 24.48
N LEU A 27 -4.35 18.32 25.30
CA LEU A 27 -4.14 16.93 24.86
C LEU A 27 -5.16 16.51 23.81
N LEU A 28 -6.46 16.73 24.04
CA LEU A 28 -7.51 16.36 23.08
C LEU A 28 -7.53 17.26 21.86
N GLY A 29 -7.31 18.57 22.03
CA GLY A 29 -7.22 19.51 20.92
C GLY A 29 -6.01 19.21 20.03
N GLY A 30 -4.84 19.01 20.62
CA GLY A 30 -3.60 18.71 19.90
C GLY A 30 -3.64 17.34 19.23
N THR A 31 -3.90 16.26 19.98
CA THR A 31 -3.99 14.92 19.40
C THR A 31 -5.17 14.79 18.43
N GLY A 32 -6.27 15.49 18.68
CA GLY A 32 -7.42 15.56 17.78
C GLY A 32 -7.06 16.23 16.47
N TYR A 33 -6.41 17.40 16.49
CA TYR A 33 -5.89 18.05 15.29
C TYR A 33 -4.97 17.13 14.47
N PHE A 34 -4.06 16.43 15.13
CA PHE A 34 -3.20 15.47 14.44
C PHE A 34 -3.97 14.26 13.89
N ALA A 35 -4.96 13.74 14.61
CA ALA A 35 -5.81 12.66 14.14
C ALA A 35 -6.71 13.08 12.96
N PHE A 36 -7.14 14.35 12.90
CA PHE A 36 -7.86 14.94 11.77
C PHE A 36 -6.96 15.06 10.53
N THR A 37 -5.70 15.43 10.73
CA THR A 37 -4.76 15.64 9.62
C THR A 37 -4.17 14.34 9.10
N GLN A 38 -3.90 13.35 9.97
CA GLN A 38 -3.34 12.07 9.55
C GLN A 38 -3.89 10.89 10.37
N VAL A 39 -4.31 9.84 9.66
CA VAL A 39 -4.85 8.60 10.25
C VAL A 39 -3.87 7.94 11.24
N ARG A 40 -2.57 8.05 11.00
CA ARG A 40 -1.53 7.47 11.88
C ARG A 40 -1.55 8.02 13.31
N TYR A 41 -2.16 9.19 13.54
CA TYR A 41 -2.25 9.79 14.87
C TYR A 41 -3.53 9.42 15.62
N MET A 42 -4.45 8.67 15.00
CA MET A 42 -5.68 8.20 15.65
C MET A 42 -5.43 7.47 16.98
N PRO A 43 -4.46 6.53 17.09
CA PRO A 43 -4.28 5.79 18.34
C PRO A 43 -3.96 6.71 19.52
N PHE A 44 -3.17 7.76 19.31
CA PHE A 44 -2.82 8.72 20.37
C PHE A 44 -4.02 9.54 20.82
N PHE A 45 -4.88 9.96 19.88
CA PHE A 45 -6.13 10.65 20.22
C PHE A 45 -7.07 9.73 21.02
N LEU A 46 -7.20 8.46 20.61
CA LEU A 46 -8.03 7.49 21.33
C LEU A 46 -7.55 7.28 22.77
N ILE A 47 -6.24 7.10 22.96
CA ILE A 47 -5.64 6.98 24.30
C ILE A 47 -5.94 8.22 25.14
N ALA A 48 -5.83 9.42 24.57
CA ALA A 48 -6.14 10.67 25.27
C ALA A 48 -7.65 10.84 25.56
N ALA A 49 -8.52 10.34 24.68
CA ALA A 49 -9.97 10.46 24.80
C ALA A 49 -10.60 9.50 25.81
N ILE A 50 -10.02 8.31 26.03
CA ILE A 50 -10.57 7.27 26.91
C ILE A 50 -10.92 7.80 28.32
N PRO A 51 -10.02 8.50 29.05
CA PRO A 51 -10.34 8.98 30.39
C PRO A 51 -11.46 10.03 30.41
N VAL A 52 -11.53 10.88 29.39
CA VAL A 52 -12.55 11.94 29.29
C VAL A 52 -13.92 11.34 28.98
N ILE A 53 -13.98 10.39 28.05
CA ILE A 53 -15.19 9.62 27.73
C ILE A 53 -15.64 8.84 28.98
N SER A 54 -14.73 8.15 29.66
CA SER A 54 -15.04 7.39 30.88
C SER A 54 -15.65 8.27 31.99
N ARG A 55 -15.08 9.46 32.21
CA ARG A 55 -15.61 10.43 33.18
C ARG A 55 -16.97 10.98 32.80
N ALA A 56 -17.18 11.28 31.52
CA ALA A 56 -18.48 11.72 31.01
C ALA A 56 -19.55 10.64 31.20
N PHE A 57 -19.20 9.37 30.97
CA PHE A 57 -20.07 8.21 31.20
C PHE A 57 -20.44 8.01 32.68
N SER A 58 -19.45 8.15 33.56
CA SER A 58 -19.62 7.96 35.01
C SER A 58 -20.39 9.11 35.68
N ALA A 59 -20.61 10.24 35.00
CA ALA A 59 -21.35 11.36 35.57
C ALA A 59 -22.79 10.97 35.86
N GLN A 60 -23.22 11.10 37.12
CA GLN A 60 -24.56 10.67 37.60
C GLN A 60 -25.74 11.37 36.90
N ASN A 61 -25.48 12.44 36.14
CA ASN A 61 -26.50 13.26 35.47
C ASN A 61 -26.79 12.85 34.02
N LEU A 62 -26.10 11.82 33.48
CA LEU A 62 -26.43 11.33 32.15
C LEU A 62 -27.74 10.52 32.23
N LEU A 63 -28.75 10.92 31.45
CA LEU A 63 -30.00 10.18 31.36
C LEU A 63 -29.73 8.73 30.96
N VAL A 64 -30.36 7.78 31.66
CA VAL A 64 -30.29 6.33 31.37
C VAL A 64 -30.45 6.01 29.86
N PRO A 65 -31.43 6.59 29.12
CA PRO A 65 -31.54 6.33 27.68
C PRO A 65 -30.32 6.78 26.86
N VAL A 66 -29.66 7.87 27.26
CA VAL A 66 -28.44 8.35 26.57
C VAL A 66 -27.28 7.39 26.81
N ARG A 67 -27.13 6.90 28.05
CA ARG A 67 -26.13 5.87 28.36
C ARG A 67 -26.36 4.60 27.56
N ALA A 68 -27.60 4.12 27.50
CA ALA A 68 -27.98 2.94 26.73
C ALA A 68 -27.69 3.13 25.24
N LEU A 69 -28.05 4.29 24.65
CA LEU A 69 -27.83 4.57 23.23
C LEU A 69 -26.35 4.58 22.85
N VAL A 70 -25.49 5.18 23.68
CA VAL A 70 -24.04 5.20 23.40
C VAL A 70 -23.41 3.82 23.63
N LEU A 71 -23.84 3.06 24.64
CA LEU A 71 -23.38 1.68 24.81
C LEU A 71 -23.78 0.82 23.61
N ILE A 72 -25.01 0.95 23.12
CA ILE A 72 -25.46 0.28 21.90
C ILE A 72 -24.62 0.72 20.70
N ALA A 73 -24.36 2.02 20.53
CA ALA A 73 -23.53 2.53 19.45
C ALA A 73 -22.09 2.00 19.53
N ALA A 74 -21.50 1.95 20.74
CA ALA A 74 -20.16 1.42 20.97
C ALA A 74 -20.09 -0.09 20.72
N LEU A 75 -21.08 -0.86 21.17
CA LEU A 75 -21.17 -2.30 20.92
C LEU A 75 -21.42 -2.61 19.45
N THR A 76 -22.25 -1.81 18.77
CA THR A 76 -22.49 -1.95 17.33
C THR A 76 -21.24 -1.64 16.53
N ALA A 77 -20.53 -0.57 16.88
CA ALA A 77 -19.22 -0.27 16.31
C ALA A 77 -18.25 -1.43 16.57
N ALA A 78 -18.10 -1.88 17.81
CA ALA A 78 -17.23 -2.99 18.16
C ALA A 78 -17.57 -4.28 17.41
N ALA A 79 -18.86 -4.62 17.25
CA ALA A 79 -19.31 -5.77 16.50
C ALA A 79 -19.03 -5.62 15.00
N PHE A 80 -19.27 -4.45 14.41
CA PHE A 80 -18.92 -4.13 13.02
C PHE A 80 -17.41 -4.30 12.78
N PHE A 81 -16.58 -3.76 13.67
CA PHE A 81 -15.12 -3.93 13.61
C PHE A 81 -14.70 -5.38 13.84
N ALA A 82 -15.32 -6.10 14.76
CA ALA A 82 -15.01 -7.51 14.99
C ALA A 82 -15.36 -8.39 13.79
N VAL A 83 -16.25 -7.96 12.88
CA VAL A 83 -16.52 -8.62 11.60
C VAL A 83 -15.46 -8.27 10.56
N ASP A 84 -15.10 -6.99 10.44
CA ASP A 84 -14.04 -6.49 9.53
C ASP A 84 -12.65 -7.07 9.88
N GLU A 85 -12.38 -7.22 11.18
CA GLU A 85 -11.13 -7.75 11.71
C GLU A 85 -11.04 -9.28 11.70
N ARG A 86 -12.12 -10.02 11.34
CA ARG A 86 -12.03 -11.49 11.27
C ARG A 86 -10.96 -11.97 10.31
N GLY A 87 -10.78 -11.25 9.20
CA GLY A 87 -9.72 -11.54 8.23
C GLY A 87 -8.32 -11.34 8.83
N ASN A 88 -8.13 -10.24 9.55
CA ASN A 88 -6.85 -9.93 10.20
C ASN A 88 -6.54 -10.90 11.36
N ILE A 89 -7.52 -11.23 12.20
CA ILE A 89 -7.37 -12.20 13.31
C ILE A 89 -7.11 -13.60 12.79
N SER A 90 -7.82 -14.03 11.73
CA SER A 90 -7.56 -15.31 11.06
C SER A 90 -6.14 -15.35 10.48
N SER A 91 -5.69 -14.28 9.83
CA SER A 91 -4.33 -14.16 9.29
C SER A 91 -3.27 -14.18 10.38
N ALA A 92 -3.54 -13.52 11.51
CA ALA A 92 -2.65 -13.49 12.68
C ALA A 92 -2.51 -14.86 13.36
N THR A 93 -3.61 -15.60 13.48
CA THR A 93 -3.63 -16.92 14.14
C THR A 93 -3.17 -18.05 13.24
N SER A 94 -3.34 -17.93 11.92
CA SER A 94 -2.90 -18.93 10.93
C SER A 94 -1.41 -18.85 10.57
N GLY A 95 -0.71 -17.79 11.00
CA GLY A 95 0.66 -17.53 10.58
C GLY A 95 0.78 -17.00 9.14
N GLN A 96 -0.34 -16.82 8.42
CA GLN A 96 -0.40 -16.24 7.08
C GLN A 96 -0.57 -14.72 7.16
N TRP A 97 0.47 -14.04 7.65
CA TRP A 97 0.48 -12.58 7.82
C TRP A 97 0.57 -11.81 6.50
N ILE A 98 0.90 -12.49 5.40
CA ILE A 98 1.08 -11.90 4.08
C ILE A 98 0.04 -12.50 3.14
N HIS A 99 -0.91 -11.68 2.72
CA HIS A 99 -1.82 -12.04 1.63
C HIS A 99 -1.05 -11.99 0.31
N SER A 100 -0.74 -13.16 -0.25
CA SER A 100 -0.07 -13.30 -1.55
C SER A 100 -0.86 -12.67 -2.71
N ALA A 101 -2.16 -12.43 -2.54
CA ALA A 101 -2.96 -11.65 -3.48
C ALA A 101 -2.56 -10.17 -3.55
N ASN A 102 -2.03 -9.60 -2.45
CA ASN A 102 -1.70 -8.19 -2.35
C ASN A 102 -0.20 -7.91 -2.55
N PHE A 103 0.65 -8.92 -2.34
CA PHE A 103 2.10 -8.78 -2.33
C PHE A 103 2.78 -9.77 -3.28
N PRO A 104 3.93 -9.39 -3.89
CA PRO A 104 4.61 -10.18 -4.91
C PRO A 104 5.48 -11.27 -4.28
N VAL A 105 4.88 -12.20 -3.54
CA VAL A 105 5.62 -13.23 -2.78
C VAL A 105 6.45 -14.12 -3.72
N SER A 106 5.81 -14.78 -4.67
CA SER A 106 6.48 -15.67 -5.64
C SER A 106 7.48 -14.92 -6.52
N ALA A 107 7.20 -13.68 -6.88
CA ALA A 107 8.14 -12.84 -7.64
C ALA A 107 9.37 -12.48 -6.81
N ALA A 108 9.23 -12.19 -5.51
CA ALA A 108 10.37 -11.99 -4.62
C ALA A 108 11.20 -13.26 -4.45
N ASP A 109 10.55 -14.42 -4.32
CA ASP A 109 11.22 -15.72 -4.23
C ASP A 109 11.99 -16.01 -5.53
N PHE A 110 11.40 -15.70 -6.70
CA PHE A 110 12.08 -15.79 -8.00
C PHE A 110 13.31 -14.88 -8.07
N ILE A 111 13.22 -13.63 -7.59
CA ILE A 111 14.34 -12.68 -7.57
C ILE A 111 15.50 -13.24 -6.73
N GLN A 112 15.21 -13.78 -5.55
CA GLN A 112 16.24 -14.33 -4.65
C GLN A 112 16.83 -15.63 -5.19
N ALA A 113 16.00 -16.57 -5.63
CA ALA A 113 16.44 -17.87 -6.13
C ALA A 113 17.35 -17.76 -7.36
N ASN A 114 17.07 -16.77 -8.23
CA ASN A 114 17.84 -16.53 -9.45
C ASN A 114 18.91 -15.44 -9.29
N ARG A 115 19.04 -14.85 -8.09
CA ARG A 115 20.01 -13.80 -7.78
C ARG A 115 20.05 -12.69 -8.83
N LEU A 116 18.87 -12.13 -9.18
CA LEU A 116 18.83 -11.00 -10.12
C LEU A 116 19.68 -9.86 -9.58
N THR A 117 20.37 -9.13 -10.46
CA THR A 117 21.30 -8.06 -10.05
C THR A 117 21.06 -6.76 -10.81
N GLY A 118 21.57 -5.66 -10.25
CA GLY A 118 21.44 -4.32 -10.80
C GLY A 118 20.22 -3.56 -10.26
N ASN A 119 19.91 -2.43 -10.86
CA ASN A 119 18.86 -1.56 -10.35
C ASN A 119 17.47 -2.11 -10.69
N MET A 120 16.67 -2.34 -9.66
CA MET A 120 15.28 -2.76 -9.76
C MET A 120 14.36 -1.55 -9.90
N TYR A 121 13.41 -1.61 -10.82
CA TYR A 121 12.19 -0.80 -10.74
C TYR A 121 11.04 -1.67 -10.22
N ASN A 122 10.28 -1.17 -9.25
CA ASN A 122 9.20 -1.92 -8.63
C ASN A 122 7.88 -1.14 -8.64
N TYR A 123 6.76 -1.87 -8.62
CA TYR A 123 5.45 -1.29 -8.37
C TYR A 123 5.41 -0.59 -7.00
N TYR A 124 4.83 0.61 -6.97
CA TYR A 124 4.84 1.52 -5.81
C TYR A 124 4.37 0.87 -4.51
N ALA A 125 3.21 0.22 -4.54
CA ALA A 125 2.59 -0.36 -3.34
C ALA A 125 3.38 -1.54 -2.77
N TRP A 126 4.28 -2.13 -3.55
CA TRP A 126 5.11 -3.26 -3.13
C TRP A 126 6.45 -2.86 -2.53
N GLY A 127 6.83 -1.57 -2.60
CA GLY A 127 8.17 -1.14 -2.17
C GLY A 127 8.47 -1.48 -0.71
N GLY A 128 7.53 -1.29 0.21
CA GLY A 128 7.73 -1.64 1.63
C GLY A 128 7.96 -3.14 1.85
N TYR A 129 7.20 -3.98 1.15
CA TYR A 129 7.36 -5.43 1.18
C TYR A 129 8.71 -5.88 0.60
N LEU A 130 9.09 -5.32 -0.55
CA LEU A 130 10.35 -5.66 -1.23
C LEU A 130 11.57 -5.17 -0.45
N ILE A 131 11.50 -4.03 0.25
CA ILE A 131 12.53 -3.62 1.22
C ILE A 131 12.71 -4.70 2.28
N TRP A 132 11.62 -5.13 2.93
CA TRP A 132 11.69 -6.14 3.98
C TRP A 132 12.23 -7.49 3.47
N ARG A 133 11.86 -7.90 2.25
CA ARG A 133 12.24 -9.20 1.69
C ARG A 133 13.64 -9.26 1.08
N LEU A 134 14.08 -8.21 0.41
CA LEU A 134 15.21 -8.26 -0.53
C LEU A 134 16.38 -7.37 -0.11
N PHE A 135 16.25 -6.58 0.96
CA PHE A 135 17.37 -5.81 1.48
C PHE A 135 18.35 -6.72 2.24
N PRO A 136 19.68 -6.49 2.13
CA PRO A 136 20.36 -5.39 1.43
C PRO A 136 20.63 -5.58 -0.07
N GLU A 137 20.40 -6.78 -0.61
CA GLU A 137 20.84 -7.16 -1.95
C GLU A 137 20.13 -6.35 -3.05
N GLN A 138 18.83 -6.09 -2.90
CA GLN A 138 18.04 -5.32 -3.85
C GLN A 138 17.49 -4.05 -3.21
N LYS A 139 17.77 -2.91 -3.83
CA LYS A 139 17.18 -1.63 -3.46
C LYS A 139 15.93 -1.39 -4.30
N VAL A 140 14.88 -0.90 -3.65
CA VAL A 140 13.65 -0.49 -4.34
C VAL A 140 13.83 0.87 -5.00
N PHE A 141 13.13 1.09 -6.10
CA PHE A 141 13.07 2.38 -6.77
C PHE A 141 12.19 3.37 -6.00
N ILE A 142 11.06 2.89 -5.48
CA ILE A 142 10.09 3.68 -4.73
C ILE A 142 9.31 2.79 -3.75
N ASP A 143 8.83 3.37 -2.67
CA ASP A 143 7.92 2.72 -1.73
C ASP A 143 6.79 3.65 -1.26
N GLY A 144 5.82 3.06 -0.56
CA GLY A 144 4.59 3.69 -0.07
C GLY A 144 4.74 4.94 0.79
N ARG A 145 5.96 5.30 1.22
CA ARG A 145 6.24 6.55 1.95
C ARG A 145 6.32 7.76 1.02
N ALA A 146 6.61 7.56 -0.27
CA ALA A 146 6.77 8.61 -1.27
C ALA A 146 7.60 9.81 -0.78
N LEU A 147 8.75 9.54 -0.13
CA LEU A 147 9.57 10.59 0.52
C LEU A 147 10.09 11.68 -0.43
N SER A 148 10.10 11.40 -1.73
CA SER A 148 10.45 12.35 -2.78
C SER A 148 9.29 12.49 -3.77
N GLU A 149 8.71 13.68 -3.84
CA GLU A 149 7.69 14.04 -4.84
C GLU A 149 8.18 13.84 -6.28
N HIS A 150 9.46 14.12 -6.56
CA HIS A 150 10.05 13.93 -7.89
C HIS A 150 10.00 12.45 -8.33
N VAL A 151 10.56 11.55 -7.52
CA VAL A 151 10.53 10.10 -7.75
C VAL A 151 9.09 9.57 -7.82
N TYR A 152 8.17 10.10 -7.01
CA TYR A 152 6.74 9.72 -7.09
C TYR A 152 6.12 10.06 -8.44
N ARG A 153 6.31 11.29 -8.94
CA ARG A 153 5.84 11.69 -10.28
C ARG A 153 6.48 10.87 -11.40
N LEU A 154 7.75 10.51 -11.22
CA LEU A 154 8.48 9.67 -12.16
C LEU A 154 7.87 8.27 -12.23
N ASN A 155 7.60 7.64 -11.07
CA ASN A 155 6.90 6.35 -11.00
C ASN A 155 5.54 6.41 -11.71
N LEU A 156 4.72 7.44 -11.45
CA LEU A 156 3.43 7.60 -12.13
C LEU A 156 3.58 7.66 -13.65
N ALA A 157 4.55 8.41 -14.15
CA ALA A 157 4.80 8.54 -15.58
C ALA A 157 5.38 7.26 -16.21
N ILE A 158 6.21 6.51 -15.49
CA ILE A 158 6.71 5.21 -15.94
C ILE A 158 5.56 4.19 -15.99
N ASP A 159 4.78 4.06 -14.92
CA ASP A 159 3.66 3.10 -14.83
C ASP A 159 2.56 3.39 -15.88
N ALA A 160 2.34 4.68 -16.18
CA ALA A 160 1.45 5.13 -17.26
C ALA A 160 2.05 5.00 -18.67
N ALA A 161 3.27 4.48 -18.81
CA ALA A 161 4.01 4.39 -20.07
C ALA A 161 4.03 5.71 -20.85
N ALA A 162 4.28 6.82 -20.16
CA ALA A 162 4.19 8.16 -20.73
C ALA A 162 4.98 8.30 -22.05
N SER A 163 4.27 8.63 -23.13
CA SER A 163 4.77 8.62 -24.51
C SER A 163 5.48 9.89 -24.93
N ARG A 164 5.41 10.97 -24.13
CA ARG A 164 6.10 12.24 -24.41
C ARG A 164 7.58 11.96 -24.68
N VAL A 165 8.06 12.40 -25.84
CA VAL A 165 9.44 12.13 -26.26
C VAL A 165 10.41 13.04 -25.50
N THR A 166 11.47 12.44 -24.95
CA THR A 166 12.58 13.11 -24.27
C THR A 166 13.88 12.48 -24.77
N GLY A 167 14.74 13.26 -25.44
CA GLY A 167 16.00 12.74 -26.00
C GLY A 167 15.82 11.62 -27.05
N GLY A 168 14.74 11.67 -27.83
CA GLY A 168 14.44 10.68 -28.87
C GLY A 168 13.77 9.39 -28.38
N LEU A 169 13.55 9.23 -27.07
CA LEU A 169 12.84 8.09 -26.48
C LEU A 169 11.53 8.51 -25.81
N PRO A 170 10.52 7.63 -25.72
CA PRO A 170 9.39 7.83 -24.82
C PRO A 170 9.87 8.06 -23.38
N PHE A 171 9.21 8.97 -22.66
CA PHE A 171 9.63 9.40 -21.32
C PHE A 171 9.84 8.24 -20.35
N TRP A 172 8.94 7.25 -20.33
CA TRP A 172 9.08 6.08 -19.46
C TRP A 172 10.40 5.34 -19.70
N LYS A 173 10.81 5.18 -20.97
CA LYS A 173 12.04 4.49 -21.36
C LYS A 173 13.27 5.34 -21.04
N ALA A 174 13.21 6.63 -21.29
CA ALA A 174 14.26 7.57 -20.92
C ALA A 174 14.51 7.56 -19.41
N ALA A 175 13.45 7.54 -18.60
CA ALA A 175 13.53 7.45 -17.15
C ALA A 175 14.17 6.14 -16.68
N LEU A 176 13.72 4.99 -17.17
CA LEU A 176 14.33 3.70 -16.83
C LEU A 176 15.81 3.62 -17.23
N ASN A 177 16.18 4.22 -18.36
CA ASN A 177 17.57 4.29 -18.81
C ASN A 177 18.41 5.22 -17.94
N HIS A 178 17.89 6.39 -17.53
CA HIS A 178 18.60 7.33 -16.66
C HIS A 178 19.00 6.68 -15.33
N TYR A 179 18.11 5.88 -14.74
CA TYR A 179 18.39 5.13 -13.51
C TYR A 179 19.09 3.78 -13.75
N SER A 180 19.48 3.48 -14.99
CA SER A 180 20.13 2.20 -15.36
C SER A 180 19.36 0.98 -14.84
N VAL A 181 18.03 1.00 -14.97
CA VAL A 181 17.17 -0.10 -14.51
C VAL A 181 17.50 -1.36 -15.30
N ASN A 182 17.82 -2.43 -14.58
CA ASN A 182 18.19 -3.74 -15.13
C ASN A 182 17.02 -4.71 -15.15
N PHE A 183 16.12 -4.62 -14.17
CA PHE A 183 14.93 -5.46 -14.12
C PHE A 183 13.76 -4.71 -13.47
N ILE A 184 12.56 -5.12 -13.83
CA ILE A 184 11.29 -4.52 -13.44
C ILE A 184 10.45 -5.60 -12.80
N VAL A 185 9.92 -5.34 -11.60
CA VAL A 185 8.87 -6.16 -10.97
C VAL A 185 7.61 -5.31 -10.81
N THR A 186 6.56 -5.64 -11.54
CA THR A 186 5.34 -4.84 -11.55
C THR A 186 4.09 -5.70 -11.59
N ARG A 187 2.93 -5.08 -11.39
CA ARG A 187 1.64 -5.75 -11.58
C ARG A 187 1.37 -6.03 -13.05
N THR A 188 0.70 -7.14 -13.31
CA THR A 188 0.13 -7.48 -14.62
C THR A 188 -1.02 -6.52 -14.98
N SER A 189 -1.89 -6.25 -14.00
CA SER A 189 -3.08 -5.42 -14.13
C SER A 189 -3.26 -4.43 -12.97
N HIS A 190 -4.01 -3.37 -13.23
CA HIS A 190 -4.61 -2.50 -12.23
C HIS A 190 -5.72 -3.23 -11.46
N LEU A 191 -6.12 -2.66 -10.33
CA LEU A 191 -7.23 -3.16 -9.53
C LEU A 191 -8.58 -3.14 -10.27
N ASP A 192 -8.70 -2.36 -11.35
CA ASP A 192 -9.88 -2.34 -12.23
C ASP A 192 -9.83 -3.41 -13.35
N GLY A 193 -8.87 -4.34 -13.25
CA GLY A 193 -8.65 -5.44 -14.19
C GLY A 193 -7.84 -5.05 -15.42
N LYS A 194 -7.66 -3.77 -15.75
CA LYS A 194 -6.96 -3.38 -16.98
C LYS A 194 -5.47 -3.68 -16.91
N ALA A 195 -4.89 -4.14 -18.02
CA ALA A 195 -3.45 -4.32 -18.15
C ALA A 195 -2.69 -3.03 -17.78
N MET A 196 -1.59 -3.16 -17.03
CA MET A 196 -0.75 -2.01 -16.74
C MET A 196 -0.16 -1.43 -18.04
N PRO A 197 -0.25 -0.10 -18.29
CA PRO A 197 0.30 0.52 -19.50
C PRO A 197 1.78 0.23 -19.69
N LEU A 198 2.57 0.25 -18.60
CA LEU A 198 3.99 -0.13 -18.62
C LEU A 198 4.20 -1.55 -19.15
N VAL A 199 3.39 -2.53 -18.74
CA VAL A 199 3.51 -3.91 -19.22
C VAL A 199 3.27 -3.97 -20.73
N THR A 200 2.24 -3.28 -21.23
CA THR A 200 1.97 -3.19 -22.67
C THR A 200 3.14 -2.56 -23.43
N ALA A 201 3.75 -1.50 -22.90
CA ALA A 201 4.92 -0.87 -23.50
C ALA A 201 6.14 -1.81 -23.54
N LEU A 202 6.44 -2.50 -22.44
CA LEU A 202 7.54 -3.47 -22.35
C LEU A 202 7.35 -4.66 -23.29
N LEU A 203 6.12 -5.11 -23.49
CA LEU A 203 5.80 -6.19 -24.45
C LEU A 203 6.04 -5.76 -25.90
N ASN A 204 6.06 -4.47 -26.20
CA ASN A 204 6.38 -3.94 -27.52
C ASN A 204 7.83 -3.45 -27.67
N ASP A 205 8.60 -3.43 -26.57
CA ASP A 205 9.98 -2.95 -26.55
C ASP A 205 11.00 -4.09 -26.66
N ARG A 206 11.95 -4.02 -27.60
CA ARG A 206 12.90 -5.12 -27.83
C ARG A 206 13.92 -5.32 -26.72
N ASP A 207 14.16 -4.30 -25.89
CA ASP A 207 15.21 -4.33 -24.88
C ASP A 207 14.78 -5.09 -23.61
N TRP A 208 13.52 -5.50 -23.51
CA TRP A 208 12.95 -6.11 -22.32
C TRP A 208 12.38 -7.50 -22.60
N VAL A 209 12.81 -8.47 -21.79
CA VAL A 209 12.43 -9.87 -21.88
C VAL A 209 11.67 -10.26 -20.60
N PRO A 210 10.42 -10.74 -20.70
CA PRO A 210 9.72 -11.25 -19.53
C PRO A 210 10.32 -12.60 -19.11
N VAL A 211 10.54 -12.78 -17.81
CA VAL A 211 11.16 -14.00 -17.24
C VAL A 211 10.34 -14.63 -16.12
N PHE A 212 9.28 -13.96 -15.70
CA PHE A 212 8.36 -14.45 -14.67
C PHE A 212 6.97 -13.88 -14.93
N LEU A 213 5.95 -14.72 -14.76
CA LEU A 213 4.55 -14.33 -14.86
C LEU A 213 3.71 -15.16 -13.89
N GLU A 214 2.96 -14.46 -13.03
CA GLU A 214 1.87 -15.00 -12.22
C GLU A 214 0.66 -14.06 -12.30
N ALA A 215 -0.46 -14.46 -11.69
CA ALA A 215 -1.74 -13.74 -11.77
C ALA A 215 -1.61 -12.23 -11.57
N GLU A 216 -0.87 -11.80 -10.54
CA GLU A 216 -0.76 -10.40 -10.13
C GLU A 216 0.60 -9.77 -10.44
N ALA A 217 1.60 -10.54 -10.87
CA ALA A 217 2.98 -10.07 -10.95
C ALA A 217 3.71 -10.54 -12.21
N VAL A 218 4.52 -9.66 -12.77
CA VAL A 218 5.38 -9.94 -13.92
C VAL A 218 6.77 -9.36 -13.68
N ILE A 219 7.81 -10.10 -14.07
CA ILE A 219 9.19 -9.61 -14.05
C ILE A 219 9.72 -9.52 -15.48
N PHE A 220 10.25 -8.36 -15.82
CA PHE A 220 11.03 -8.14 -17.03
C PHE A 220 12.48 -7.91 -16.67
N VAL A 221 13.40 -8.48 -17.43
CA VAL A 221 14.83 -8.17 -17.36
C VAL A 221 15.26 -7.52 -18.67
N ARG A 222 16.25 -6.64 -18.60
CA ARG A 222 16.83 -6.03 -19.79
C ARG A 222 17.63 -7.08 -20.57
N ASP A 223 17.56 -7.05 -21.90
CA ASP A 223 18.32 -7.94 -22.78
C ASP A 223 19.79 -7.49 -22.88
N ILE A 224 20.57 -7.85 -21.87
CA ILE A 224 21.99 -7.54 -21.77
C ILE A 224 22.76 -8.78 -21.31
N PRO A 225 24.07 -8.89 -21.60
CA PRO A 225 24.87 -10.06 -21.24
C PRO A 225 24.78 -10.47 -19.76
N ALA A 226 24.66 -9.49 -18.86
CA ALA A 226 24.52 -9.73 -17.43
C ALA A 226 23.27 -10.56 -17.06
N ASN A 227 22.21 -10.50 -17.88
CA ASN A 227 20.95 -11.21 -17.64
C ASN A 227 20.82 -12.52 -18.43
N TYR A 228 21.80 -12.88 -19.27
CA TYR A 228 21.76 -14.09 -20.11
C TYR A 228 21.54 -15.40 -19.35
N PRO A 229 22.12 -15.62 -18.15
CA PRO A 229 21.82 -16.83 -17.37
C PRO A 229 20.34 -16.97 -17.01
N VAL A 230 19.64 -15.85 -16.85
CA VAL A 230 18.21 -15.84 -16.49
C VAL A 230 17.34 -15.91 -17.74
N THR A 231 17.65 -15.12 -18.78
CA THR A 231 16.85 -15.10 -20.01
C THR A 231 16.92 -16.44 -20.74
N SER A 232 18.09 -17.09 -20.80
CA SER A 232 18.23 -18.41 -21.45
C SER A 232 17.39 -19.52 -20.81
N ARG A 233 17.07 -19.41 -19.51
CA ARG A 233 16.34 -20.43 -18.76
C ARG A 233 14.86 -20.10 -18.57
N TYR A 234 14.53 -18.82 -18.42
CA TYR A 234 13.20 -18.38 -17.97
C TYR A 234 12.49 -17.45 -18.93
N SER A 235 13.06 -17.13 -20.10
CA SER A 235 12.39 -16.25 -21.06
C SER A 235 10.99 -16.76 -21.41
N ILE A 236 10.00 -15.89 -21.29
CA ILE A 236 8.61 -16.17 -21.65
C ILE A 236 8.34 -15.50 -23.01
N PRO A 237 7.67 -16.18 -23.96
CA PRO A 237 7.21 -15.53 -25.17
C PRO A 237 6.26 -14.37 -24.82
N LYS A 238 6.49 -13.19 -25.41
CA LYS A 238 5.68 -12.00 -25.11
C LYS A 238 4.19 -12.19 -25.40
N GLU A 239 3.85 -13.03 -26.38
CA GLU A 239 2.46 -13.36 -26.68
C GLU A 239 1.79 -14.13 -25.54
N SER A 240 2.51 -15.07 -24.90
CA SER A 240 2.01 -15.78 -23.72
C SER A 240 1.73 -14.83 -22.56
N VAL A 241 2.55 -13.78 -22.41
CA VAL A 241 2.29 -12.73 -21.40
C VAL A 241 1.04 -11.92 -21.76
N ARG A 242 0.84 -11.55 -23.03
CA ARG A 242 -0.38 -10.85 -23.48
C ARG A 242 -1.64 -11.67 -23.18
N SER A 243 -1.62 -12.95 -23.52
CA SER A 243 -2.74 -13.85 -23.23
C SER A 243 -2.97 -14.03 -21.73
N GLY A 244 -1.91 -14.20 -20.94
CA GLY A 244 -1.99 -14.32 -19.49
C GLY A 244 -2.59 -13.08 -18.84
N VAL A 245 -2.09 -11.89 -19.18
CA VAL A 245 -2.64 -10.63 -18.67
C VAL A 245 -4.13 -10.50 -19.03
N ALA A 246 -4.51 -10.79 -20.27
CA ALA A 246 -5.91 -10.73 -20.70
C ALA A 246 -6.82 -11.72 -19.95
N GLN A 247 -6.32 -12.91 -19.59
CA GLN A 247 -7.07 -13.91 -18.82
C GLN A 247 -7.35 -13.45 -17.39
N TYR A 248 -6.40 -12.75 -16.76
CA TYR A 248 -6.54 -12.24 -15.39
C TYR A 248 -7.32 -10.91 -15.31
N SER A 249 -7.41 -10.16 -16.42
CA SER A 249 -8.17 -8.91 -16.51
C SER A 249 -9.71 -9.06 -16.44
N VAL A 250 -10.24 -10.27 -16.52
CA VAL A 250 -11.69 -10.55 -16.66
C VAL A 250 -12.33 -11.09 -15.36
N ARG A 251 -11.58 -11.17 -14.26
CA ARG A 251 -12.08 -11.53 -12.92
C ARG A 251 -12.17 -10.32 -12.01
#